data_AF-A0A0B4FJJ1-F1
#
_entry.id   AF-A0A0B4FJJ1-F1
#
_cell.length_a   1.000
_cell.length_b   1.000
_cell.length_c   1.000
_cell.angle_alpha   90.00
_cell.angle_beta   90.00
_cell.angle_gamma   90.00
#
_symmetry.space_group_name_H-M   'P 1'
#
loop_
_entity.id
_entity.type
_entity.pdbx_description
1 polymer ?
#
loop_
_entity_poly.entity_id
_entity_poly.type
_entity_poly.pdbx_seq_one_letter_code
_entity_poly.pdbx_strand_id
1 'polypeptide(L)'
;ELDADAREVLDQHTEPHLALGWALAARAWRISPDDALAAWLWSWLENQLAVLMKTLPLGQQAAQRLTSELLPLLQQAQQDAGRIDPNHFGSAAFGLSLACMAHERQYSRLFRS
;
A
#
# COMPACT_ATOMS: atom_id res chain seq x y z
N GLU A 1 9.70 16.21 -14.28
CA GLU A 1 8.44 17.00 -14.25
C GLU A 1 7.32 16.12 -14.77
N LEU A 2 6.06 16.39 -14.39
CA LEU A 2 4.90 15.70 -14.95
C LEU A 2 4.75 16.07 -16.43
N ASP A 3 4.54 15.06 -17.27
CA ASP A 3 4.14 15.27 -18.67
C ASP A 3 2.67 15.70 -18.78
N ALA A 4 2.22 16.01 -20.01
CA ALA A 4 0.88 16.54 -20.24
C ALA A 4 -0.21 15.57 -19.76
N ASP A 5 -0.12 14.29 -20.12
CA ASP A 5 -1.08 13.26 -19.70
C ASP A 5 -1.16 13.14 -18.18
N ALA A 6 0.00 13.12 -17.51
CA ALA A 6 0.07 13.00 -16.05
C ALA A 6 -0.53 14.22 -15.33
N ARG A 7 -0.41 15.42 -15.92
CA ARG A 7 -1.07 16.63 -15.39
C ARG A 7 -2.57 16.57 -15.58
N GLU A 8 -3.02 16.17 -16.77
CA GLU A 8 -4.45 16.03 -17.05
C GLU A 8 -5.13 15.04 -16.08
N VAL A 9 -4.51 13.88 -15.83
CA VAL A 9 -5.01 12.91 -14.85
C VAL A 9 -5.07 13.51 -13.44
N LEU A 10 -4.04 14.26 -13.04
CA LEU A 10 -4.02 14.90 -11.71
C LEU A 10 -5.13 15.96 -11.58
N ASP A 11 -5.32 16.78 -12.62
CA ASP A 11 -6.32 17.86 -12.63
C ASP A 11 -7.77 17.32 -12.59
N GLN A 12 -7.99 16.10 -13.08
CA GLN A 12 -9.27 15.40 -13.00
C GLN A 12 -9.60 14.90 -11.59
N HIS A 13 -8.67 14.91 -10.63
CA HIS A 13 -8.87 14.37 -9.29
C HIS A 13 -8.67 15.46 -8.22
N THR A 14 -9.77 15.97 -7.68
CA THR A 14 -9.76 17.05 -6.67
C THR A 14 -9.09 16.61 -5.36
N GLU A 15 -9.21 15.32 -4.99
CA GLU A 15 -8.59 14.73 -3.81
C GLU A 15 -7.82 13.46 -4.22
N PRO A 16 -6.61 13.60 -4.78
CA PRO A 16 -5.84 12.46 -5.26
C PRO A 16 -5.39 11.61 -4.07
N HIS A 17 -5.70 10.32 -4.11
CA HIS A 17 -5.21 9.39 -3.09
C HIS A 17 -3.70 9.14 -3.25
N LEU A 18 -3.04 8.73 -2.17
CA LEU A 18 -1.59 8.56 -2.13
C LEU A 18 -1.04 7.65 -3.24
N ALA A 19 -1.76 6.57 -3.58
CA ALA A 19 -1.32 5.65 -4.64
C ALA A 19 -1.26 6.31 -6.03
N LEU A 20 -2.18 7.25 -6.34
CA LEU A 20 -2.14 8.02 -7.58
C LEU A 20 -0.93 8.96 -7.56
N GLY A 21 -0.76 9.71 -6.47
CA GLY A 21 0.39 10.60 -6.30
C GLY A 21 1.72 9.87 -6.47
N TRP A 22 1.83 8.65 -5.92
CA TRP A 22 2.99 7.78 -6.10
C TRP A 22 3.21 7.38 -7.56
N ALA A 23 2.17 6.92 -8.25
CA ALA A 23 2.26 6.53 -9.66
C ALA A 23 2.69 7.71 -10.57
N LEU A 24 2.11 8.89 -10.33
CA LEU A 24 2.46 10.11 -11.07
C LEU A 24 3.91 10.55 -10.79
N ALA A 25 4.36 10.47 -9.53
CA ALA A 25 5.75 10.77 -9.16
C ALA A 25 6.74 9.78 -9.79
N ALA A 26 6.44 8.48 -9.73
CA ALA A 26 7.24 7.43 -10.35
C ALA A 26 7.38 7.66 -11.86
N ARG A 27 6.28 8.01 -12.56
CA ARG A 27 6.31 8.41 -13.98
C ARG A 27 7.19 9.64 -14.21
N ALA A 28 7.03 10.70 -13.40
CA ALA A 28 7.84 11.92 -13.52
C ALA A 28 9.35 11.66 -13.33
N TRP A 29 9.70 10.67 -12.52
CA TRP A 29 11.08 10.22 -12.27
C TRP A 29 11.56 9.11 -13.20
N ARG A 30 10.70 8.65 -14.13
CA ARG A 30 11.00 7.56 -15.08
C ARG A 30 11.38 6.25 -14.41
N ILE A 31 10.75 5.96 -13.27
CA ILE A 31 10.84 4.66 -12.59
C ILE A 31 9.93 3.68 -13.35
N SER A 32 10.38 2.45 -13.55
CA SER A 32 9.55 1.44 -14.22
C SER A 32 8.28 1.14 -13.38
N PRO A 33 7.15 0.80 -14.00
CA PRO A 33 5.94 0.42 -13.26
C PRO A 33 6.19 -0.72 -12.26
N ASP A 34 7.01 -1.70 -12.64
CA ASP A 34 7.34 -2.85 -11.80
C ASP A 34 8.13 -2.43 -10.56
N ASP A 35 9.16 -1.59 -10.72
CA ASP A 35 9.96 -1.09 -9.59
C ASP A 35 9.13 -0.17 -8.68
N ALA A 36 8.28 0.67 -9.27
CA ALA A 36 7.40 1.56 -8.52
C ALA A 36 6.38 0.77 -7.68
N LEU A 37 5.82 -0.31 -8.23
CA LEU A 37 4.90 -1.20 -7.54
C LEU A 37 5.61 -1.99 -6.42
N ALA A 38 6.81 -2.52 -6.69
CA ALA A 38 7.61 -3.21 -5.69
C ALA A 38 7.94 -2.30 -4.49
N ALA A 39 8.38 -1.07 -4.75
CA ALA A 39 8.67 -0.09 -3.71
C ALA A 39 7.42 0.32 -2.92
N TRP A 40 6.27 0.49 -3.58
CA TRP A 40 4.99 0.75 -2.92
C TRP A 40 4.60 -0.37 -1.95
N LEU A 41 4.64 -1.62 -2.43
CA LEU A 41 4.29 -2.80 -1.63
C LEU A 41 5.25 -2.98 -0.45
N TRP A 42 6.54 -2.75 -0.65
CA TRP A 42 7.53 -2.80 0.43
C TRP A 42 7.28 -1.74 1.50
N SER A 43 7.05 -0.48 1.09
CA SER A 43 6.74 0.61 2.02
C SER A 43 5.46 0.33 2.82
N TRP A 44 4.44 -0.24 2.16
CA TRP A 44 3.23 -0.69 2.84
C TRP A 44 3.55 -1.75 3.91
N LEU A 45 4.28 -2.81 3.55
CA LEU A 45 4.64 -3.89 4.47
C LEU A 45 5.46 -3.38 5.67
N GLU A 46 6.46 -2.52 5.41
CA GLU A 46 7.27 -1.91 6.46
C GLU A 46 6.41 -1.13 7.46
N ASN A 47 5.45 -0.35 6.98
CA ASN A 47 4.52 0.37 7.85
C ASN A 47 3.65 -0.59 8.69
N GLN A 48 3.19 -1.71 8.12
CA GLN A 48 2.45 -2.73 8.89
C GLN A 48 3.31 -3.36 9.99
N LEU A 49 4.58 -3.69 9.69
CA LEU A 49 5.51 -4.22 10.68
C LEU A 49 5.80 -3.21 11.79
N ALA A 50 5.96 -1.94 11.46
CA ALA A 50 6.16 -0.88 12.44
C ALA A 50 4.95 -0.72 13.39
N VAL A 51 3.72 -0.86 12.87
CA VAL A 51 2.50 -0.86 13.69
C VAL A 51 2.43 -2.12 14.55
N LEU A 52 2.72 -3.30 14.00
CA LEU A 52 2.73 -4.57 14.73
C LEU A 52 3.71 -4.55 15.90
N MET A 53 4.93 -4.06 15.69
CA MET A 53 5.95 -3.95 16.74
C MET A 53 5.57 -2.99 17.87
N LYS A 54 4.73 -2.00 17.60
CA LYS A 54 4.23 -1.05 18.61
C LYS A 54 2.99 -1.56 19.34
N THR A 55 2.23 -2.46 18.73
CA THR A 55 0.97 -2.99 19.27
C THR A 55 1.12 -4.33 19.98
N LEU A 56 2.08 -5.16 19.53
CA LEU A 56 2.37 -6.48 20.05
C LEU A 56 3.75 -6.49 20.72
N PRO A 57 4.01 -7.41 21.67
CA PRO A 57 5.33 -7.60 22.27
C PRO A 57 6.26 -8.34 21.29
N LEU A 58 6.52 -7.74 20.13
CA LEU A 58 7.24 -8.34 19.02
C LEU A 58 8.64 -7.72 18.93
N GLY A 59 9.66 -8.54 19.17
CA GLY A 59 11.06 -8.12 19.07
C GLY A 59 11.57 -8.03 17.64
N GLN A 60 12.67 -7.30 17.43
CA GLN A 60 13.26 -7.07 16.09
C GLN A 60 13.54 -8.36 15.30
N GLN A 61 14.06 -9.40 15.94
CA GLN A 61 14.31 -10.69 15.27
C GLN A 61 13.03 -11.39 14.82
N ALA A 62 11.92 -11.23 15.55
CA ALA A 62 10.63 -11.75 15.13
C ALA A 62 10.08 -10.97 13.93
N ALA A 63 10.25 -9.64 13.91
CA ALA A 63 9.85 -8.81 12.78
C ALA A 63 10.61 -9.19 11.51
N GLN A 64 11.93 -9.34 11.59
CA GLN A 64 12.77 -9.73 10.45
C GLN A 64 12.44 -11.12 9.89
N ARG A 65 12.10 -12.08 10.76
CA ARG A 65 11.63 -13.41 10.32
C ARG A 65 10.30 -13.29 9.58
N LEU A 66 9.35 -12.55 10.15
CA LEU A 66 8.05 -12.30 9.51
C LEU A 66 8.22 -11.61 8.15
N THR A 67 9.09 -10.61 8.04
CA THR A 67 9.41 -9.96 6.76
C THR A 67 9.91 -10.97 5.72
N SER A 68 10.83 -11.85 6.13
CA SER A 68 11.37 -12.89 5.24
C SER A 68 10.29 -13.86 4.77
N GLU A 69 9.37 -14.24 5.66
CA GLU A 69 8.23 -15.13 5.36
C GLU A 69 7.19 -14.47 4.44
N LEU A 70 7.01 -13.15 4.53
CA LEU A 70 6.04 -12.40 3.72
C LEU A 70 6.59 -11.98 2.36
N LEU A 71 7.90 -11.97 2.17
CA LEU A 71 8.52 -11.52 0.91
C LEU A 71 8.02 -12.30 -0.34
N PRO A 72 7.88 -13.64 -0.31
CA PRO A 72 7.30 -14.38 -1.44
C PRO A 72 5.85 -13.98 -1.75
N LEU A 73 5.04 -13.70 -0.73
CA LEU A 73 3.66 -13.25 -0.92
C LEU A 73 3.62 -11.84 -1.52
N LEU A 74 4.56 -10.97 -1.14
CA LEU A 74 4.69 -9.63 -1.72
C LEU A 74 5.04 -9.69 -3.20
N GLN A 75 5.94 -10.60 -3.58
CA GLN A 75 6.30 -10.86 -4.99
C GLN A 75 5.11 -11.39 -5.79
N GLN A 76 4.33 -12.31 -5.22
CA GLN A 76 3.11 -12.80 -5.86
C GLN A 76 2.09 -11.67 -6.04
N ALA A 77 1.87 -10.85 -5.02
CA ALA A 77 0.96 -9.70 -5.09
C ALA A 77 1.38 -8.69 -6.17
N GLN A 78 2.69 -8.44 -6.34
CA GLN A 78 3.21 -7.61 -7.42
C GLN A 78 2.85 -8.18 -8.80
N GLN A 79 3.07 -9.49 -8.99
CA GLN A 79 2.76 -10.17 -10.25
C GLN A 79 1.26 -10.16 -10.55
N ASP A 80 0.43 -10.41 -9.54
CA ASP A 80 -1.03 -10.43 -9.69
C ASP A 80 -1.56 -9.03 -10.03
N ALA A 81 -1.07 -8.00 -9.34
CA ALA A 81 -1.44 -6.61 -9.60
C ALA A 81 -1.03 -6.14 -11.01
N GLY A 82 0.12 -6.61 -11.53
CA GLY A 82 0.54 -6.31 -12.90
C GLY A 82 -0.29 -7.01 -14.00
N ARG A 83 -1.10 -8.01 -13.64
CA ARG A 83 -1.85 -8.85 -14.59
C ARG A 83 -3.36 -8.69 -14.47
N ILE A 84 -3.85 -8.03 -13.43
CA ILE A 84 -5.28 -7.87 -13.19
C ILE A 84 -5.91 -6.94 -14.23
N ASP A 85 -7.00 -7.39 -14.83
CA ASP A 85 -7.78 -6.59 -15.78
C ASP A 85 -8.37 -5.36 -15.05
N PRO A 86 -8.22 -4.14 -15.58
CA PRO A 86 -8.86 -2.94 -15.03
C PRO A 86 -10.37 -3.06 -14.79
N ASN A 87 -11.09 -3.86 -15.58
CA ASN A 87 -12.52 -4.12 -15.37
C ASN A 87 -12.82 -4.96 -14.12
N HIS A 88 -11.79 -5.59 -13.56
CA HIS A 88 -11.84 -6.32 -12.30
C HIS A 88 -11.16 -5.55 -11.16
N PHE A 89 -10.82 -4.27 -11.36
CA PHE A 89 -10.39 -3.44 -10.24
C PHE A 89 -11.52 -3.28 -9.23
N GLY A 90 -11.14 -3.33 -7.96
CA GLY A 90 -12.07 -3.35 -6.84
C GLY A 90 -12.15 -4.73 -6.21
N SER A 91 -12.13 -4.75 -4.89
CA SER A 91 -12.35 -5.96 -4.11
C SER A 91 -13.30 -5.66 -2.97
N ALA A 92 -14.03 -6.67 -2.52
CA ALA A 92 -14.81 -6.59 -1.30
C ALA A 92 -13.98 -7.14 -0.13
N ALA A 93 -13.11 -6.30 0.44
CA ALA A 93 -12.30 -6.64 1.60
C ALA A 93 -13.12 -6.59 2.90
N PHE A 94 -14.20 -7.38 2.99
CA PHE A 94 -15.17 -7.31 4.08
C PHE A 94 -14.54 -7.40 5.47
N GLY A 95 -13.57 -8.30 5.66
CA GLY A 95 -12.85 -8.43 6.93
C GLY A 95 -12.09 -7.14 7.32
N LEU A 96 -11.45 -6.48 6.34
CA LEU A 96 -10.79 -5.20 6.55
C LEU A 96 -11.81 -4.10 6.88
N SER A 97 -12.92 -4.02 6.15
CA SER A 97 -13.97 -3.03 6.42
C SER A 97 -14.53 -3.17 7.84
N LEU A 98 -14.82 -4.40 8.28
CA LEU A 98 -15.28 -4.67 9.65
C LEU A 98 -14.22 -4.30 10.71
N ALA A 99 -12.94 -4.60 10.44
CA ALA A 99 -11.85 -4.21 11.33
C ALA A 99 -11.71 -2.68 11.43
N CYS A 100 -11.86 -1.94 10.33
CA CYS A 100 -11.86 -0.48 10.34
C CYS A 100 -13.03 0.08 11.17
N MET A 101 -14.24 -0.46 10.99
CA MET A 101 -15.42 -0.05 11.80
C MET A 101 -15.23 -0.35 13.29
N ALA A 102 -14.56 -1.46 13.62
CA ALA A 102 -14.21 -1.77 15.00
C ALA A 102 -13.16 -0.80 15.55
N HIS A 103 -12.13 -0.47 14.76
CA HIS A 103 -11.10 0.50 15.10
C HIS A 103 -11.68 1.90 15.37
N GLU A 104 -12.72 2.31 14.64
CA GLU A 104 -13.42 3.58 14.89
C GLU A 104 -14.03 3.65 16.30
N ARG A 105 -14.51 2.51 16.83
CA ARG A 105 -15.17 2.41 18.14
C ARG A 105 -14.23 2.10 19.31
N GLN A 106 -12.92 1.95 19.06
CA GLN A 106 -11.97 1.67 20.14
C GLN A 106 -11.88 2.83 21.13
N TYR A 107 -12.06 2.53 22.42
CA TYR A 107 -11.97 3.52 23.50
C TYR A 107 -10.59 4.18 23.59
N SER A 108 -9.52 3.41 23.39
CA SER A 108 -8.13 3.91 23.35
C SER A 108 -7.50 3.54 22.02
N ARG A 109 -6.95 4.53 21.30
CA ARG A 109 -6.35 4.37 19.98
C ARG A 109 -4.96 4.96 19.95
N LEU A 110 -3.99 4.13 19.56
CA LEU A 110 -2.59 4.55 19.39
C LEU A 110 -2.32 5.06 17.96
N PHE A 111 -3.14 4.65 17.00
CA PHE A 111 -3.00 5.00 15.58
C PHE A 111 -4.26 5.68 15.07
N ARG A 112 -4.08 6.51 14.04
CA ARG A 112 -5.16 7.05 13.23
C ARG A 112 -5.34 6.16 12.00
N SER A 113 -6.59 5.82 11.70
CA SER A 113 -7.02 5.14 10.47
C SER A 113 -7.93 6.08 9.71
#